data_AF-A0A4Y2BCY2-F1
#
_entry.id   AF-A0A4Y2BCY2-F1
#
_cell.length_a   1.000
_cell.length_b   1.000
_cell.length_c   1.000
_cell.angle_alpha   90.00
_cell.angle_beta   90.00
_cell.angle_gamma   90.00
#
_symmetry.space_group_name_H-M   'P 1'
#
loop_
_entity.id
_entity.type
_entity.pdbx_description
1 polymer ?
#
loop_
_entity_poly.entity_id
_entity_poly.type
_entity_poly.pdbx_seq_one_letter_code
_entity_poly.pdbx_strand_id
1 'polypeptide(L)'
;MQRGLKKEAKRLEEEKKKLERERKDERITVEREEKCITEEREAKRILDDKDLENAFQLKKLQLKFENKYRPSERVAIPNPKLKMRHLMQKFDPKEGDISLYLVLFEGQVIRVEINEDLWVCYLIRCHS
;
A
#
# COMPACT_ATOMS: atom_id res chain seq x y z
N MET A 1 49.81 66.45 -24.45
CA MET A 1 49.75 65.28 -23.55
C MET A 1 48.39 65.10 -22.85
N GLN A 2 47.77 66.12 -22.25
CA GLN A 2 46.51 65.98 -21.48
C GLN A 2 45.29 65.41 -22.24
N ARG A 3 45.15 65.66 -23.56
CA ARG A 3 44.04 65.10 -24.38
C ARG A 3 44.14 63.58 -24.59
N GLY A 4 45.34 63.01 -24.59
CA GLY A 4 45.55 61.55 -24.71
C GLY A 4 45.09 60.83 -23.45
N LEU A 5 45.53 61.31 -22.29
CA LEU A 5 45.17 60.78 -20.97
C LEU A 5 43.65 60.77 -20.72
N LYS A 6 42.93 61.83 -21.14
CA LYS A 6 41.46 61.87 -21.02
C LYS A 6 40.74 60.82 -21.88
N LYS A 7 41.27 60.50 -23.07
CA LYS A 7 40.68 59.47 -23.94
C LYS A 7 40.92 58.07 -23.39
N GLU A 8 42.10 57.84 -22.84
CA GLU A 8 42.49 56.57 -22.23
C GLU A 8 41.67 56.28 -20.96
N ALA A 9 41.50 57.28 -20.09
CA ALA A 9 40.62 57.17 -18.92
C ALA A 9 39.17 56.82 -19.31
N LYS A 10 38.64 57.42 -20.38
CA LYS A 10 37.29 57.13 -20.86
C LYS A 10 37.13 55.69 -21.37
N ARG A 11 38.15 55.15 -22.05
CA ARG A 11 38.14 53.76 -22.52
C ARG A 11 38.19 52.76 -21.35
N LEU A 12 39.04 53.03 -20.36
CA LEU A 12 39.12 52.22 -19.14
C LEU A 12 37.79 52.23 -18.35
N GLU A 13 37.11 53.37 -18.28
CA GLU A 13 35.78 53.48 -17.65
C GLU A 13 34.73 52.62 -18.38
N GLU A 14 34.69 52.68 -19.72
CA GLU A 14 33.76 51.89 -20.54
C GLU A 14 34.04 50.38 -20.43
N GLU A 15 35.31 49.98 -20.42
CA GLU A 15 35.72 48.59 -20.27
C GLU A 15 35.37 48.05 -18.89
N LYS A 16 35.65 48.81 -17.82
CA LYS A 16 35.28 48.45 -16.44
C LYS A 16 33.76 48.31 -16.29
N LYS A 17 32.99 49.19 -16.92
CA LYS A 17 31.53 49.15 -16.90
C LYS A 17 30.97 47.96 -17.68
N LYS A 18 31.65 47.56 -18.77
CA LYS A 18 31.31 46.34 -19.53
C LYS A 18 31.59 45.09 -18.71
N LEU A 19 32.78 44.99 -18.11
CA LEU A 19 33.17 43.88 -17.25
C LEU A 19 32.25 43.73 -16.03
N GLU A 20 31.80 44.84 -15.45
CA GLU A 20 30.85 44.80 -14.32
C GLU A 20 29.47 44.26 -14.72
N ARG A 21 29.02 44.52 -15.96
CA ARG A 21 27.76 43.95 -16.48
C ARG A 21 27.90 42.46 -16.71
N GLU A 22 28.98 42.03 -17.38
CA GLU A 22 29.26 40.62 -17.62
C GLU A 22 29.31 39.83 -16.30
N ARG A 23 29.97 40.36 -15.26
CA ARG A 23 29.99 39.74 -13.92
C ARG A 23 28.63 39.69 -13.23
N LYS A 24 27.74 40.66 -13.48
CA LYS A 24 26.37 40.64 -12.92
C LYS A 24 25.52 39.60 -13.64
N ASP A 25 25.62 39.53 -14.96
CA ASP A 25 24.90 38.55 -15.76
C ASP A 25 25.34 37.12 -15.41
N GLU A 26 26.65 36.90 -15.25
CA GLU A 26 27.22 35.61 -14.84
C GLU A 26 26.79 35.19 -13.43
N ARG A 27 26.69 36.15 -12.48
CA ARG A 27 26.13 35.86 -11.14
C ARG A 27 24.66 35.45 -11.21
N ILE A 28 23.87 36.12 -12.06
CA ILE A 28 22.44 35.81 -12.21
C ILE A 28 22.26 34.43 -12.85
N THR A 29 23.09 34.05 -13.83
CA THR A 29 23.00 32.72 -14.45
C THR A 29 23.38 31.62 -13.46
N VAL A 30 24.46 31.80 -12.71
CA VAL A 30 24.88 30.82 -11.69
C VAL A 30 23.82 30.67 -10.59
N GLU A 31 23.26 31.77 -10.08
CA GLU A 31 22.21 31.73 -9.05
C GLU A 31 20.95 31.00 -9.54
N ARG A 32 20.57 31.21 -10.81
CA ARG A 32 19.44 30.51 -11.43
C ARG A 32 19.70 29.01 -11.60
N GLU A 33 20.90 28.64 -12.03
CA GLU A 33 21.30 27.24 -12.19
C GLU A 33 21.33 26.52 -10.83
N GLU A 34 21.94 27.14 -9.81
CA GLU A 34 21.95 26.59 -8.44
C GLU A 34 20.53 26.41 -7.90
N LYS A 35 19.66 27.41 -8.07
CA LYS A 35 18.25 27.32 -7.68
C LYS A 35 17.54 26.17 -8.40
N CYS A 36 17.72 26.06 -9.72
CA CYS A 36 17.13 24.99 -10.51
C CYS A 36 17.59 23.60 -10.04
N ILE A 37 18.88 23.42 -9.76
CA ILE A 37 19.44 22.16 -9.25
C ILE A 37 18.85 21.82 -7.87
N THR A 38 18.69 22.80 -6.99
CA THR A 38 18.11 22.56 -5.66
C THR A 38 16.65 22.16 -5.73
N GLU A 39 15.85 22.84 -6.56
CA GLU A 39 14.44 22.54 -6.78
C GLU A 39 14.26 21.15 -7.42
N GLU A 40 15.08 20.78 -8.40
CA GLU A 40 15.03 19.45 -9.03
C GLU A 40 15.34 18.34 -8.02
N ARG A 41 16.35 18.52 -7.16
CA ARG A 41 16.67 17.56 -6.10
C ARG A 41 15.54 17.40 -5.10
N GLU A 42 14.86 18.49 -4.75
CA GLU A 42 13.72 18.44 -3.84
C GLU A 42 12.51 17.78 -4.49
N ALA A 43 12.19 18.13 -5.73
CA ALA A 43 11.12 17.49 -6.50
C ALA A 43 11.34 15.98 -6.63
N LYS A 44 12.59 15.56 -6.88
CA LYS A 44 12.96 14.14 -6.92
C LYS A 44 12.72 13.44 -5.58
N ARG A 45 13.13 14.05 -4.46
CA ARG A 45 12.86 13.50 -3.11
C ARG A 45 11.37 13.35 -2.84
N ILE A 46 10.58 14.36 -3.18
CA ILE A 46 9.11 14.33 -3.01
C ILE A 46 8.48 13.22 -3.86
N LEU A 47 8.98 13.01 -5.07
CA LEU A 47 8.50 11.93 -5.95
C LEU A 47 8.84 10.56 -5.37
N ASP A 48 10.10 10.35 -4.97
CA ASP A 48 10.57 9.10 -4.36
C ASP A 48 9.75 8.76 -3.08
N ASP A 49 9.48 9.75 -2.23
CA ASP A 49 8.66 9.58 -1.02
C ASP A 49 7.21 9.20 -1.36
N LYS A 50 6.61 9.81 -2.39
CA LYS A 50 5.26 9.45 -2.86
C LYS A 50 5.21 8.04 -3.41
N ASP A 51 6.21 7.62 -4.17
CA ASP A 51 6.28 6.28 -4.72
C ASP A 51 6.44 5.24 -3.62
N LEU A 52 7.22 5.54 -2.58
CA LEU A 52 7.36 4.69 -1.41
C LEU A 52 6.03 4.55 -0.63
N GLU A 53 5.33 5.66 -0.40
CA GLU A 53 4.02 5.65 0.25
C GLU A 53 3.00 4.85 -0.58
N ASN A 54 2.96 5.04 -1.90
CA ASN A 54 2.10 4.28 -2.80
C ASN A 54 2.40 2.77 -2.73
N ALA A 55 3.68 2.39 -2.76
CA ALA A 55 4.10 1.00 -2.63
C ALA A 55 3.69 0.40 -1.28
N PHE A 56 3.81 1.17 -0.19
CA PHE A 56 3.36 0.75 1.14
C PHE A 56 1.85 0.52 1.18
N GLN A 57 1.05 1.43 0.63
CA GLN A 57 -0.41 1.29 0.58
C GLN A 57 -0.83 0.08 -0.27
N LEU A 58 -0.16 -0.17 -1.41
CA LEU A 58 -0.37 -1.38 -2.21
C LEU A 58 -0.08 -2.65 -1.42
N LYS A 59 1.06 -2.70 -0.71
CA LYS A 59 1.40 -3.86 0.14
C LYS A 59 0.40 -4.06 1.27
N LYS A 60 -0.10 -2.97 1.86
CA LYS A 60 -1.15 -3.01 2.89
C LYS A 60 -2.46 -3.57 2.32
N LEU A 61 -2.84 -3.20 1.10
CA LEU A 61 -4.01 -3.76 0.43
C LEU A 61 -3.82 -5.23 0.08
N GLN A 62 -2.64 -5.63 -0.43
CA GLN A 62 -2.29 -7.03 -0.66
C GLN A 62 -2.39 -7.85 0.62
N LEU A 63 -1.82 -7.38 1.73
CA LEU A 63 -1.93 -8.05 3.04
C LEU A 63 -3.38 -8.11 3.54
N LYS A 64 -4.19 -7.06 3.35
CA LYS A 64 -5.62 -7.10 3.68
C LYS A 64 -6.38 -8.09 2.82
N PHE A 65 -6.01 -8.25 1.56
CA PHE A 65 -6.58 -9.23 0.65
C PHE A 65 -6.13 -10.64 1.07
N GLU A 66 -4.83 -10.87 1.23
CA GLU A 66 -4.28 -12.14 1.70
C GLU A 66 -4.83 -12.54 3.07
N ASN A 67 -4.99 -11.63 4.04
CA ASN A 67 -5.64 -11.96 5.31
C ASN A 67 -7.13 -12.32 5.18
N LYS A 68 -7.81 -11.84 4.13
CA LYS A 68 -9.21 -12.20 3.85
C LYS A 68 -9.34 -13.51 3.06
N TYR A 69 -8.33 -13.83 2.23
CA TYR A 69 -8.38 -14.94 1.27
C TYR A 69 -7.35 -16.04 1.52
N ARG A 70 -6.46 -15.90 2.51
CA ARG A 70 -5.73 -17.00 3.13
C ARG A 70 -6.72 -17.63 4.09
N PRO A 71 -7.42 -18.73 3.73
CA PRO A 71 -7.91 -19.61 4.76
C PRO A 71 -6.69 -19.90 5.63
N SER A 72 -6.80 -19.61 6.93
CA SER A 72 -5.78 -19.94 7.89
C SER A 72 -5.20 -21.29 7.49
N GLU A 73 -3.88 -21.40 7.45
CA GLU A 73 -3.15 -22.65 7.21
C GLU A 73 -3.37 -23.63 8.38
N ARG A 74 -4.57 -23.66 8.95
CA ARG A 74 -5.18 -24.81 9.57
C ARG A 74 -5.49 -25.79 8.44
N VAL A 75 -4.46 -26.55 8.09
CA VAL A 75 -4.50 -27.94 7.59
C VAL A 75 -5.63 -28.17 6.60
N ALA A 76 -5.33 -28.31 5.30
CA ALA A 76 -6.26 -28.80 4.29
C ALA A 76 -7.26 -29.81 4.90
N ILE A 77 -8.44 -29.33 5.30
CA ILE A 77 -9.44 -30.14 5.98
C ILE A 77 -10.07 -30.90 4.82
N PRO A 78 -9.83 -32.21 4.68
CA PRO A 78 -10.45 -32.97 3.61
C PRO A 78 -11.96 -32.84 3.80
N ASN A 79 -12.62 -32.19 2.83
CA ASN A 79 -14.06 -32.04 2.69
C ASN A 79 -14.84 -31.90 4.02
N PRO A 80 -15.30 -30.69 4.41
CA PRO A 80 -16.20 -30.47 5.55
C PRO A 80 -17.38 -31.45 5.60
N LYS A 81 -17.85 -31.87 4.42
CA LYS A 81 -18.88 -32.89 4.18
C LYS A 81 -18.60 -34.25 4.83
N LEU A 82 -17.36 -34.75 4.72
CA LEU A 82 -16.98 -36.03 5.31
C LEU A 82 -16.84 -35.88 6.82
N LYS A 83 -16.19 -34.83 7.31
CA LYS A 83 -16.00 -34.65 8.76
C LYS A 83 -17.32 -34.48 9.52
N MET A 84 -18.27 -33.70 9.02
CA MET A 84 -19.52 -33.45 9.74
C MET A 84 -20.33 -34.73 10.02
N ARG A 85 -20.42 -35.63 9.04
CA ARG A 85 -21.10 -36.92 9.18
C ARG A 85 -20.46 -37.86 10.19
N HIS A 86 -19.14 -37.78 10.38
CA HIS A 86 -18.43 -38.57 11.38
C HIS A 86 -18.43 -37.91 12.76
N LEU A 87 -18.63 -36.59 12.83
CA LEU A 87 -18.67 -35.82 14.08
C LEU A 87 -20.06 -35.77 14.71
N MET A 88 -21.11 -36.07 13.94
CA MET A 88 -22.48 -36.10 14.42
C MET A 88 -22.95 -37.54 14.65
N GLN A 89 -23.44 -37.82 15.85
CA GLN A 89 -24.19 -39.04 16.12
C GLN A 89 -25.53 -38.96 15.37
N LYS A 90 -25.99 -40.09 14.83
CA LYS A 90 -27.35 -40.18 14.24
C LYS A 90 -28.38 -39.87 15.31
N PHE A 91 -29.27 -38.92 15.02
CA PHE A 91 -30.38 -38.59 15.90
C PHE A 91 -31.46 -39.68 15.83
N ASP A 92 -31.88 -40.15 16.99
CA ASP A 92 -33.02 -41.05 17.14
C ASP A 92 -34.28 -40.23 17.47
N PRO A 93 -35.29 -40.19 16.59
CA PRO A 93 -36.54 -39.46 16.88
C PRO A 93 -37.35 -40.02 18.05
N LYS A 94 -37.11 -41.26 18.49
CA LYS A 94 -37.87 -41.92 19.56
C LYS A 94 -37.34 -41.63 20.96
N GLU A 95 -36.02 -41.50 21.07
CA GLU A 95 -35.32 -41.37 22.36
C GLU A 95 -34.43 -40.10 22.44
N GLY A 96 -34.19 -39.44 21.31
CA GLY A 96 -33.26 -38.32 21.22
C GLY A 96 -33.87 -36.98 21.63
N ASP A 97 -33.09 -36.22 22.41
CA ASP A 97 -33.39 -34.81 22.70
C ASP A 97 -32.99 -33.92 21.50
N ILE A 98 -33.99 -33.35 20.84
CA ILE A 98 -33.80 -32.47 19.68
C ILE A 98 -33.03 -31.19 20.04
N SER A 99 -33.22 -30.67 21.26
CA SER A 99 -32.54 -29.45 21.71
C SER A 99 -31.05 -29.70 21.86
N LEU A 100 -30.70 -30.82 22.50
CA LEU A 100 -29.31 -31.26 22.64
C LEU A 100 -28.67 -31.50 21.27
N TYR A 101 -29.38 -32.14 20.34
CA TYR A 101 -28.87 -32.40 19.00
C TYR A 101 -28.56 -31.11 18.23
N LEU A 102 -29.43 -30.10 18.30
CA LEU A 102 -29.21 -28.82 17.63
C LEU A 102 -28.03 -28.03 18.23
N VAL A 103 -27.85 -28.05 19.55
CA VAL A 103 -26.70 -27.42 20.22
C VAL A 103 -25.39 -28.09 19.79
N LEU A 104 -25.37 -29.43 19.72
CA LEU A 104 -24.20 -30.16 19.26
C LEU A 104 -23.92 -29.86 17.78
N PHE A 105 -24.95 -29.80 16.95
CA PHE A 105 -24.83 -29.45 15.53
C PHE A 105 -24.24 -28.04 15.34
N GLU A 106 -24.77 -27.04 16.05
CA GLU A 106 -24.28 -25.65 16.02
C GLU A 106 -22.80 -25.57 16.41
N GLY A 107 -22.42 -26.26 17.49
CA GLY A 107 -21.03 -26.34 17.92
C GLY A 107 -20.10 -26.94 16.84
N GLN A 108 -20.56 -27.93 16.08
CA GLN A 108 -19.77 -28.53 15.01
C GLN A 108 -19.71 -27.66 13.76
N VAL A 109 -20.80 -27.02 13.32
CA VAL A 109 -20.77 -26.12 12.13
C VAL A 109 -19.85 -24.93 12.37
N ILE A 110 -19.83 -24.39 13.61
CA ILE A 110 -18.93 -23.31 14.01
C ILE A 110 -17.46 -23.80 14.01
N ARG A 111 -17.19 -24.99 14.58
CA ARG A 111 -15.82 -25.57 14.62
C ARG A 111 -15.24 -25.86 13.23
N VAL A 112 -16.10 -26.20 12.27
CA VAL A 112 -15.72 -26.52 10.89
C VAL A 112 -15.86 -25.29 9.96
N GLU A 113 -16.16 -24.11 10.52
CA GLU A 113 -16.27 -22.83 9.81
C GLU A 113 -17.24 -22.91 8.60
N ILE A 114 -18.38 -23.58 8.77
CA ILE A 114 -19.41 -23.69 7.74
C ILE A 114 -20.24 -22.41 7.71
N ASN A 115 -20.41 -21.82 6.52
CA ASN A 115 -21.25 -20.64 6.30
C ASN A 115 -22.71 -20.91 6.73
N GLU A 116 -23.32 -19.96 7.46
CA GLU A 116 -24.71 -20.00 7.97
C GLU A 116 -25.74 -20.35 6.90
N ASP A 117 -25.57 -19.84 5.68
CA ASP A 117 -26.46 -20.11 4.54
C ASP A 117 -26.54 -21.59 4.18
N LEU A 118 -25.54 -22.37 4.58
CA LEU A 118 -25.43 -23.80 4.33
C LEU A 118 -25.86 -24.67 5.52
N TRP A 119 -26.14 -24.10 6.69
CA TRP A 119 -26.43 -24.88 7.91
C TRP A 119 -27.63 -25.81 7.72
N VAL A 120 -28.75 -25.29 7.19
CA VAL A 120 -29.95 -26.11 6.91
C VAL A 120 -29.64 -27.25 5.93
N CYS A 121 -28.83 -26.99 4.90
CA CYS A 121 -28.40 -27.99 3.94
C CYS A 121 -27.56 -29.11 4.57
N TYR A 122 -26.74 -28.79 5.58
CA TYR A 122 -25.95 -29.77 6.31
C TYR A 122 -26.80 -30.54 7.33
N LEU A 123 -27.73 -29.87 8.01
CA LEU A 123 -28.62 -30.49 8.99
C LEU A 123 -29.45 -31.62 8.37
N ILE A 124 -30.05 -31.39 7.20
CA ILE A 124 -30.84 -32.39 6.47
C ILE A 124 -29.94 -33.55 5.99
N ARG A 125 -28.71 -33.23 5.55
CA ARG A 125 -27.78 -34.20 4.94
C ARG A 125 -27.03 -35.08 5.95
N CYS A 126 -26.95 -34.67 7.22
CA CYS A 126 -26.43 -35.50 8.32
C CYS A 126 -27.48 -36.50 8.85
N HIS A 127 -28.75 -36.28 8.50
CA HIS A 127 -29.88 -37.06 8.97
C HIS A 127 -30.34 -38.16 7.98
N SER A 128 -29.78 -38.18 6.76
CA SER A 128 -29.97 -39.21 5.73
C SER A 128 -28.86 -40.25 5.78
#